data_AF-A0A5J9STB5-F1
#
_entry.id   AF-A0A5J9STB5-F1
#
_cell.length_a   1.000
_cell.length_b   1.000
_cell.length_c   1.000
_cell.angle_alpha   90.00
_cell.angle_beta   90.00
_cell.angle_gamma   90.00
#
_symmetry.space_group_name_H-M   'P 1'
#
loop_
_entity.id
_entity.type
_entity.pdbx_description
1 polymer ?
#
loop_
_entity_poly.entity_id
_entity_poly.type
_entity_poly.pdbx_seq_one_letter_code
_entity_poly.pdbx_strand_id
1 'polypeptide(L)'
;MALRLGTVTAVVASSPDAARDVLQRHDAAFSARAVPDGAHVFAHYTHSMGWLPATSPRWRALRKVCTAELFAPHRLDTHGSPGTTVCAKPDQHLSWDGVHLTQHAYRVMTDLLYHKGFASPAPVQFQRA
;
A
#
# COMPACT_ATOMS: atom_id res chain seq x y z
N MET A 1 3.45 20.28 -8.39
CA MET A 1 3.33 20.93 -7.07
C MET A 1 4.49 20.47 -6.19
N ALA A 2 5.12 21.35 -5.43
CA ALA A 2 6.21 20.99 -4.51
C ALA A 2 5.86 21.42 -3.08
N LEU A 3 6.12 20.55 -2.12
CA LEU A 3 5.85 20.70 -0.70
C LEU A 3 7.14 20.49 0.09
N ARG A 4 7.23 21.13 1.25
CA ARG A 4 8.27 20.83 2.24
C ARG A 4 7.65 20.13 3.45
N LEU A 5 7.99 18.86 3.63
CA LEU A 5 7.61 18.04 4.77
C LEU A 5 8.78 18.04 5.76
N GLY A 6 8.82 19.07 6.62
CA GLY A 6 9.97 19.32 7.48
C GLY A 6 11.22 19.65 6.66
N THR A 7 12.24 18.79 6.74
CA THR A 7 13.50 18.90 5.98
C THR A 7 13.45 18.23 4.61
N VAL A 8 12.39 17.49 4.31
CA VAL A 8 12.24 16.74 3.05
C VAL A 8 11.43 17.55 2.04
N THR A 9 11.95 17.71 0.83
CA THR A 9 11.20 18.25 -0.31
C THR A 9 10.43 17.12 -0.99
N ALA A 10 9.12 17.25 -1.07
CA ALA A 10 8.23 16.31 -1.74
C ALA A 10 7.63 16.95 -3.00
N VAL A 11 7.69 16.25 -4.13
CA VAL A 11 7.05 16.66 -5.38
C VAL A 11 5.81 15.80 -5.60
N VAL A 12 4.67 16.44 -5.86
CA VAL A 12 3.38 15.76 -6.05
C VAL A 12 3.05 15.70 -7.54
N ALA A 13 2.92 14.47 -8.06
CA ALA A 13 2.36 14.18 -9.37
C ALA A 13 0.85 13.95 -9.25
N SER A 14 0.06 14.96 -9.60
CA SER A 14 -1.40 15.00 -9.37
C SER A 14 -2.23 14.93 -10.65
N SER A 15 -1.66 14.42 -11.75
CA SER A 15 -2.35 14.19 -13.01
C SER A 15 -1.91 12.88 -13.65
N PRO A 16 -2.73 12.27 -14.53
CA PRO A 16 -2.36 11.05 -15.25
C PRO A 16 -1.07 11.20 -16.07
N ASP A 17 -0.87 12.36 -16.71
CA ASP A 17 0.32 12.61 -17.52
C ASP A 17 1.58 12.71 -16.65
N ALA A 18 1.52 13.42 -15.52
CA ALA A 18 2.63 13.48 -14.58
C ALA A 18 2.95 12.09 -13.99
N ALA A 19 1.93 11.29 -13.68
CA ALA A 19 2.12 9.92 -13.22
C ALA A 19 2.79 9.05 -14.31
N ARG A 20 2.42 9.21 -15.58
CA ARG A 20 3.05 8.52 -16.70
C ARG A 20 4.53 8.90 -16.86
N ASP A 21 4.85 10.18 -16.73
CA ASP A 21 6.23 10.65 -16.82
C ASP A 21 7.09 10.01 -15.72
N VAL A 22 6.60 9.98 -14.49
CA VAL A 22 7.34 9.45 -13.33
C VAL A 22 7.42 7.92 -13.34
N LEU A 23 6.30 7.23 -13.58
CA LEU A 23 6.19 5.78 -13.39
C LEU A 23 6.47 4.96 -14.65
N GLN A 24 6.56 5.60 -15.83
CA GLN A 24 6.80 4.90 -17.10
C GLN A 24 7.96 5.52 -17.89
N ARG A 25 7.89 6.80 -18.24
CA ARG A 25 8.90 7.41 -19.15
C ARG A 25 10.27 7.55 -18.50
N HIS A 26 10.29 7.90 -17.21
CA HIS A 26 11.50 8.13 -16.44
C HIS A 26 11.58 7.21 -15.21
N ASP A 27 10.94 6.04 -15.28
CA ASP A 27 10.79 5.11 -14.16
C ASP A 27 12.12 4.72 -13.51
N ALA A 28 13.17 4.51 -14.30
CA ALA A 28 14.51 4.17 -13.81
C ALA A 28 15.09 5.26 -12.90
N ALA A 29 14.86 6.54 -13.22
CA ALA A 29 15.33 7.66 -12.41
C ALA A 29 14.52 7.81 -11.11
N PHE A 30 13.23 7.46 -11.15
CA PHE A 30 12.30 7.57 -10.02
C PHE A 30 12.08 6.25 -9.25
N SER A 31 12.84 5.20 -9.56
CA SER A 31 12.75 3.89 -8.90
C SER A 31 13.46 3.84 -7.54
N ALA A 32 14.18 4.90 -7.17
CA ALA A 32 14.78 5.03 -5.84
C ALA A 32 13.69 5.18 -4.76
N ARG A 33 13.98 4.69 -3.54
CA ARG A 33 13.01 4.67 -2.44
C ARG A 33 13.53 5.52 -1.28
N ALA A 34 12.69 6.43 -0.78
CA ALA A 34 12.92 7.09 0.50
C ALA A 34 12.54 6.11 1.62
N VAL A 35 13.50 5.68 2.43
CA VAL A 35 13.28 4.70 3.51
C VAL A 35 12.88 5.44 4.78
N PRO A 36 11.66 5.24 5.32
CA PRO A 36 11.25 5.83 6.59
C PRO A 36 11.95 5.14 7.76
N ASP A 37 12.14 5.85 8.87
CA ASP A 37 12.80 5.32 10.09
C ASP A 37 12.19 4.01 10.59
N GLY A 38 10.85 3.85 10.48
CA GLY A 38 10.17 2.61 10.86
C GLY A 38 10.64 1.38 10.07
N ALA A 39 11.12 1.55 8.84
CA ALA A 39 11.69 0.45 8.04
C ALA A 39 13.11 0.06 8.48
N HIS A 40 13.77 0.85 9.34
CA HIS A 40 15.06 0.48 9.94
C HIS A 40 14.90 -0.51 11.11
N VAL A 41 13.68 -0.63 11.68
CA VAL A 41 13.39 -1.63 12.71
C VAL A 41 13.72 -3.02 12.18
N PHE A 42 14.51 -3.79 12.94
CA PHE A 42 15.05 -5.10 12.56
C PHE A 42 15.79 -5.13 11.20
N ALA A 43 16.34 -3.98 10.76
CA ALA A 43 16.97 -3.83 9.45
C ALA A 43 16.05 -4.27 8.29
N HIS A 44 14.73 -4.08 8.42
CA HIS A 44 13.75 -4.55 7.44
C HIS A 44 14.02 -3.96 6.04
N TYR A 45 14.49 -2.72 5.93
CA TYR A 45 14.81 -2.08 4.66
C TYR A 45 15.89 -2.80 3.82
N THR A 46 16.79 -3.57 4.44
CA THR A 46 17.84 -4.32 3.73
C THR A 46 17.37 -5.68 3.21
N HIS A 47 16.15 -6.09 3.57
CA HIS A 47 15.57 -7.39 3.24
C HIS A 47 14.26 -7.29 2.46
N SER A 48 13.51 -6.21 2.67
CA SER A 48 12.17 -6.00 2.13
C SER A 48 12.19 -5.66 0.64
N MET A 49 11.36 -6.35 -0.16
CA MET A 49 11.10 -5.96 -1.55
C MET A 49 10.57 -4.52 -1.66
N GLY A 50 9.84 -4.07 -0.63
CA GLY A 50 9.25 -2.73 -0.59
C GLY A 50 10.26 -1.60 -0.41
N TRP A 51 11.50 -1.89 0.01
CA TRP A 51 12.51 -0.88 0.34
C TRP A 51 13.87 -1.09 -0.34
N LEU A 52 14.17 -2.32 -0.78
CA LEU A 52 15.38 -2.61 -1.54
C LEU A 52 15.43 -1.79 -2.85
N PRO A 53 16.60 -1.27 -3.24
CA PRO A 53 16.78 -0.60 -4.53
C PRO A 53 16.45 -1.54 -5.70
N ALA A 54 15.81 -1.03 -6.75
CA ALA A 54 15.46 -1.84 -7.93
C ALA A 54 16.68 -2.42 -8.66
N THR A 55 17.84 -1.76 -8.53
CA THR A 55 19.13 -2.22 -9.07
C THR A 55 19.71 -3.42 -8.31
N SER A 56 19.23 -3.70 -7.10
CA SER A 56 19.72 -4.82 -6.28
C SER A 56 19.42 -6.18 -6.94
N PRO A 57 20.40 -7.10 -7.03
CA PRO A 57 20.14 -8.48 -7.45
C PRO A 57 19.09 -9.18 -6.58
N ARG A 58 19.08 -8.90 -5.27
CA ARG A 58 18.10 -9.46 -4.32
C ARG A 58 16.68 -9.01 -4.63
N TRP A 59 16.50 -7.72 -4.91
CA TRP A 59 15.19 -7.19 -5.30
C TRP A 59 14.68 -7.86 -6.59
N ARG A 60 15.55 -7.97 -7.60
CA ARG A 60 15.21 -8.63 -8.87
C ARG A 60 14.83 -10.11 -8.67
N ALA A 61 15.56 -10.83 -7.83
CA ALA A 61 15.26 -12.22 -7.49
C ALA A 61 13.90 -12.35 -6.79
N LEU A 62 13.63 -11.55 -5.76
CA LEU A 62 12.35 -11.56 -5.06
C LEU A 62 11.20 -11.20 -6.01
N ARG A 63 11.36 -10.18 -6.86
CA ARG A 63 10.34 -9.79 -7.84
C ARG A 63 10.06 -10.91 -8.85
N LYS A 64 11.10 -11.61 -9.29
CA LYS A 64 10.94 -12.79 -10.17
C LYS A 64 10.13 -13.89 -9.50
N VAL A 65 10.41 -14.22 -8.24
CA VAL A 65 9.61 -15.21 -7.49
C VAL A 65 8.16 -14.76 -7.37
N CYS A 66 7.91 -13.51 -7.02
CA CYS A 66 6.55 -12.97 -6.96
C CYS A 66 5.81 -13.10 -8.30
N THR A 67 6.42 -12.68 -9.41
CA THR A 67 5.78 -12.75 -10.72
C THR A 67 5.60 -14.18 -11.23
N ALA A 68 6.54 -15.08 -10.96
CA ALA A 68 6.50 -16.44 -11.48
C ALA A 68 5.66 -17.41 -10.62
N GLU A 69 5.66 -17.24 -9.30
CA GLU A 69 5.17 -18.26 -8.37
C GLU A 69 3.99 -17.82 -7.50
N LEU A 70 3.87 -16.52 -7.21
CA LEU A 70 2.82 -16.00 -6.32
C LEU A 70 1.68 -15.34 -7.10
N PHE A 71 2.03 -14.55 -8.11
CA PHE A 71 1.09 -13.74 -8.88
C PHE A 71 0.97 -14.17 -10.33
N ALA A 72 1.55 -15.31 -10.70
CA ALA A 72 1.33 -15.87 -12.02
C ALA A 72 -0.16 -16.28 -12.16
N PRO A 73 -0.81 -16.04 -13.32
CA PRO A 73 -2.25 -16.30 -13.48
C PRO A 73 -2.68 -17.70 -13.05
N HIS A 74 -1.93 -18.72 -13.49
CA HIS A 74 -2.18 -20.12 -13.15
C HIS A 74 -2.05 -20.43 -11.65
N ARG A 75 -1.33 -19.60 -10.88
CA ARG A 75 -1.22 -19.73 -9.42
C ARG A 75 -2.38 -19.03 -8.71
N LEU A 76 -2.81 -17.87 -9.22
CA LEU A 76 -3.97 -17.15 -8.69
C LEU A 76 -5.25 -18.01 -8.72
N ASP A 77 -5.46 -18.79 -9.78
CA ASP A 77 -6.60 -19.70 -9.88
C ASP A 77 -6.56 -20.82 -8.82
N THR A 78 -5.38 -21.17 -8.32
CA THR A 78 -5.21 -22.22 -7.29
C THR A 78 -5.29 -21.70 -5.85
N HIS A 79 -5.26 -20.39 -5.64
CA HIS A 79 -5.31 -19.79 -4.31
C HIS A 79 -6.74 -19.67 -3.75
N GLY A 80 -7.78 -19.86 -4.57
CA GLY A 80 -9.16 -19.98 -4.12
C GLY A 80 -9.46 -21.36 -3.54
N SER A 81 -10.35 -21.46 -2.56
CA SER A 81 -10.87 -22.76 -2.16
C SER A 81 -11.84 -23.29 -3.22
N PRO A 82 -11.89 -24.61 -3.49
CA PRO A 82 -12.84 -25.15 -4.45
C PRO A 82 -14.27 -24.70 -4.15
N GLY A 83 -14.96 -24.15 -5.16
CA GLY A 83 -16.33 -23.65 -5.03
C GLY A 83 -16.45 -22.21 -4.51
N THR A 84 -15.36 -21.52 -4.17
CA THR A 84 -15.43 -20.09 -3.83
C THR A 84 -15.53 -19.24 -5.09
N THR A 85 -16.48 -18.32 -5.13
CA THR A 85 -16.60 -17.30 -6.16
C THR A 85 -16.15 -15.94 -5.62
N VAL A 86 -15.79 -15.02 -6.52
CA VAL A 86 -15.51 -13.64 -6.13
C VAL A 86 -16.78 -13.04 -5.53
N CYS A 87 -16.66 -12.42 -4.36
CA CYS A 87 -17.77 -11.70 -3.74
C CYS A 87 -18.32 -10.65 -4.71
N ALA A 88 -19.63 -10.62 -4.94
CA ALA A 88 -20.24 -9.68 -5.87
C ALA A 88 -20.13 -8.21 -5.44
N LYS A 89 -20.00 -7.95 -4.12
CA LYS A 89 -19.91 -6.60 -3.53
C LYS A 89 -18.87 -6.55 -2.40
N PRO A 90 -17.58 -6.72 -2.71
CA PRO A 90 -16.54 -6.87 -1.69
C PRO A 90 -16.38 -5.63 -0.80
N ASP A 91 -16.82 -4.46 -1.28
CA ASP A 91 -16.83 -3.17 -0.58
C ASP A 91 -17.91 -3.05 0.52
N GLN A 92 -18.82 -4.02 0.62
CA GLN A 92 -19.89 -4.04 1.63
C GLN A 92 -19.62 -5.02 2.77
N HIS A 93 -18.49 -5.74 2.74
CA HIS A 93 -18.17 -6.77 3.72
C HIS A 93 -16.87 -6.46 4.47
N LEU A 94 -16.85 -6.86 5.74
CA LEU A 94 -15.63 -6.85 6.56
C LEU A 94 -14.80 -8.06 6.19
N SER A 95 -13.55 -7.84 5.77
CA SER A 95 -12.56 -8.89 5.61
C SER A 95 -11.20 -8.41 6.12
N TRP A 96 -10.39 -9.35 6.58
CA TRP A 96 -9.01 -9.16 7.01
C TRP A 96 -8.17 -10.24 6.35
N ASP A 97 -7.20 -9.84 5.54
CA ASP A 97 -6.29 -10.77 4.86
C ASP A 97 -5.02 -11.08 5.67
N GLY A 98 -4.99 -10.70 6.95
CA GLY A 98 -3.83 -10.80 7.83
C GLY A 98 -2.97 -9.52 7.85
N VAL A 99 -3.12 -8.62 6.88
CA VAL A 99 -2.30 -7.39 6.76
C VAL A 99 -3.16 -6.14 6.62
N HIS A 100 -4.26 -6.21 5.87
CA HIS A 100 -5.15 -5.10 5.57
C HIS A 100 -6.60 -5.44 5.92
N LEU A 101 -7.31 -4.44 6.41
CA LEU A 101 -8.77 -4.46 6.55
C LEU A 101 -9.43 -3.99 5.25
N THR A 102 -10.63 -4.45 4.95
CA THR A 102 -11.41 -3.92 3.81
C THR A 102 -11.68 -2.42 3.98
N GLN A 103 -11.91 -1.71 2.87
CA GLN A 103 -12.36 -0.31 2.93
C GLN A 103 -13.63 -0.16 3.77
N HIS A 104 -14.53 -1.15 3.73
CA HIS A 104 -15.71 -1.20 4.59
C HIS A 104 -15.35 -1.22 6.07
N ALA A 105 -14.39 -2.07 6.45
CA ALA A 105 -13.89 -2.17 7.82
C ALA A 105 -13.26 -0.87 8.30
N TYR A 106 -12.44 -0.22 7.47
CA TYR A 106 -11.90 1.11 7.80
C TYR A 106 -13.00 2.16 7.99
N ARG A 107 -14.06 2.14 7.17
CA ARG A 107 -15.20 3.05 7.34
C ARG A 107 -15.90 2.83 8.69
N VAL A 108 -16.17 1.58 9.05
CA VAL A 108 -16.81 1.24 10.34
C VAL A 108 -15.94 1.66 11.51
N MET A 109 -14.64 1.34 11.50
CA MET A 109 -13.73 1.75 12.57
C MET A 109 -13.65 3.27 12.70
N THR A 110 -13.62 4.00 11.58
CA THR A 110 -13.61 5.47 11.57
C THR A 110 -14.88 6.01 12.22
N ASP A 111 -16.06 5.51 11.86
CA ASP A 111 -17.32 5.93 12.48
C ASP A 111 -17.35 5.65 13.99
N LEU A 112 -16.87 4.47 14.41
CA LEU A 112 -16.79 4.11 15.82
C LEU A 112 -15.89 5.07 16.61
N LEU A 113 -14.67 5.28 16.12
CA LEU A 113 -13.64 6.07 16.80
C LEU A 113 -13.97 7.57 16.82
N TYR A 114 -14.47 8.12 15.72
CA TYR A 114 -14.65 9.58 15.58
C TYR A 114 -16.08 10.05 15.85
N HIS A 115 -17.09 9.18 15.77
CA HIS A 115 -18.49 9.61 15.85
C HIS A 115 -19.33 8.88 16.91
N LYS A 116 -18.93 7.68 17.34
CA LYS A 116 -19.70 6.88 18.33
C LYS A 116 -19.04 6.74 19.70
N GLY A 117 -18.02 7.54 19.99
CA GLY A 117 -17.46 7.66 21.33
C GLY A 117 -16.56 6.50 21.77
N PHE A 118 -16.03 5.71 20.83
CA PHE A 118 -15.08 4.62 21.14
C PHE A 118 -13.63 5.11 21.34
N ALA A 119 -13.39 6.42 21.25
CA ALA A 119 -12.15 7.07 21.67
C ALA A 119 -12.47 8.30 22.53
N SER A 120 -11.84 8.43 23.70
CA SER A 120 -11.99 9.57 24.59
C SER A 120 -10.63 10.06 25.11
N PRO A 121 -10.22 11.30 24.80
CA PRO A 121 -10.88 12.23 23.89
C PRO A 121 -10.83 11.72 22.43
N ALA A 122 -11.75 12.18 21.57
CA ALA A 122 -11.70 11.86 20.15
C ALA A 122 -10.37 12.36 19.55
N PRO A 123 -9.64 11.57 18.72
CA PRO A 123 -8.30 11.94 18.25
C PRO A 123 -8.29 13.19 17.37
N VAL A 124 -9.37 13.39 16.60
CA VAL A 124 -9.61 14.56 15.74
C VAL A 124 -11.11 14.84 15.74
N GLN A 125 -11.50 16.11 15.86
CA GLN A 125 -12.90 16.54 15.74
C GLN A 125 -13.16 16.99 14.30
N PHE A 126 -13.81 16.14 13.50
CA PHE A 126 -14.29 16.53 12.18
C PHE A 126 -15.61 17.32 12.32
N GLN A 127 -15.72 18.48 11.65
CA GLN A 127 -17.00 19.15 11.50
C GLN A 127 -17.92 18.27 10.66
N ARG A 128 -19.12 17.96 11.15
CA ARG A 128 -20.14 17.27 10.35
C ARG A 128 -20.55 18.18 9.20
N ALA A 129 -20.40 17.68 7.97
CA ALA A 129 -21.00 18.28 6.78
C ALA A 129 -22.49 17.97 6.72
#